data_AF-A0A479ZRF8-F1
#
_entry.id   AF-A0A479ZRF8-F1
#
_cell.length_a   1.000
_cell.length_b   1.000
_cell.length_c   1.000
_cell.angle_alpha   90.00
_cell.angle_beta   90.00
_cell.angle_gamma   90.00
#
_symmetry.space_group_name_H-M   'P 1'
#
loop_
_entity.id
_entity.type
_entity.pdbx_description
1 polymer ?
#
loop_
_entity_poly.entity_id
_entity_poly.type
_entity_poly.pdbx_seq_one_letter_code
_entity_poly.pdbx_strand_id
1 'polypeptide(L)'
;MTKIILEDLDPIIIETLKTRAEKHGNSLQAEIKTILQQVIQAEAEKIKSSEDEIIQQKSVLMLQQIENHARLNGKEINSFSNVATIINEPELLEIKNQLKELKQEMSLGELSIREAREEGRRY
;
A
#
# COMPACT_ATOMS: atom_id res chain seq x y z
N MET A 1 11.08 13.60 -25.83
CA MET A 1 11.19 14.74 -24.89
C MET A 1 9.84 15.46 -24.86
N THR A 2 9.09 15.34 -23.78
CA THR A 2 7.81 16.02 -23.63
C THR A 2 8.08 17.49 -23.31
N LYS A 3 7.62 18.40 -24.16
CA LYS A 3 7.68 19.84 -23.88
C LYS A 3 6.52 20.17 -22.95
N ILE A 4 6.84 20.60 -21.74
CA ILE A 4 5.87 21.14 -20.78
C ILE A 4 5.97 22.65 -20.88
N ILE A 5 4.87 23.31 -21.23
CA ILE A 5 4.76 24.77 -21.20
C ILE A 5 4.15 25.11 -19.85
N LEU A 6 4.86 25.90 -19.06
CA LEU A 6 4.36 26.43 -17.80
C LEU A 6 3.85 27.84 -18.10
N GLU A 7 2.56 27.95 -18.35
CA GLU A 7 1.88 29.23 -18.57
C GLU A 7 1.61 29.90 -17.21
N ASP A 8 1.66 31.23 -17.18
CA ASP A 8 1.27 32.07 -16.03
C ASP A 8 2.02 31.85 -14.70
N LEU A 9 3.31 31.47 -14.76
CA LEU A 9 4.17 31.50 -13.57
C LEU A 9 4.40 32.94 -13.09
N ASP A 10 4.13 33.18 -11.81
CA ASP A 10 4.43 34.46 -11.15
C ASP A 10 5.91 34.84 -11.37
N PRO A 11 6.21 36.08 -11.83
CA PRO A 11 7.58 36.55 -12.02
C PRO A 11 8.48 36.35 -10.80
N ILE A 12 7.93 36.47 -9.58
CA ILE A 12 8.68 36.27 -8.33
C ILE A 12 9.10 34.81 -8.18
N ILE A 13 8.23 33.87 -8.56
CA ILE A 13 8.53 32.43 -8.53
C ILE A 13 9.63 32.11 -9.54
N ILE A 14 9.58 32.72 -10.74
CA ILE A 14 10.61 32.53 -11.78
C ILE A 14 11.98 33.01 -11.27
N GLU A 15 12.04 34.18 -10.65
CA GLU A 15 13.29 34.73 -10.11
C GLU A 15 13.86 33.85 -9.00
N THR A 16 13.00 33.41 -8.07
CA THR A 16 13.39 32.50 -6.99
C THR A 16 13.95 31.17 -7.52
N LEU A 17 13.31 30.61 -8.56
CA LEU A 17 13.77 29.38 -9.20
C LEU A 17 15.10 29.55 -9.93
N LYS A 18 15.33 30.72 -10.56
CA LYS A 18 16.63 31.04 -11.19
C LYS A 18 17.75 31.13 -10.16
N THR A 19 17.56 31.88 -9.08
CA THR A 19 18.56 31.98 -8.00
C THR A 19 18.87 30.62 -7.40
N ARG A 20 17.85 29.78 -7.21
CA ARG A 20 18.01 28.41 -6.72
C ARG A 20 18.78 27.54 -7.71
N ALA A 21 18.47 27.61 -9.00
CA ALA A 21 19.17 26.86 -10.04
C ALA A 21 20.65 27.27 -10.12
N GLU A 22 20.95 28.57 -10.08
CA GLU A 22 22.32 29.11 -10.04
C GLU A 22 23.10 28.62 -8.83
N LYS A 23 22.48 28.63 -7.64
CA LYS A 23 23.08 28.12 -6.41
C LYS A 23 23.46 26.63 -6.51
N HIS A 24 22.65 25.85 -7.24
CA HIS A 24 22.88 24.42 -7.44
C HIS A 24 23.77 24.11 -8.67
N GLY A 25 24.21 25.13 -9.42
CA GLY A 25 24.97 24.93 -10.66
C GLY A 25 24.15 24.29 -11.79
N ASN A 26 22.82 24.38 -11.70
CA ASN A 26 21.87 23.74 -12.62
C ASN A 26 21.26 24.76 -13.58
N SER A 27 20.75 24.28 -14.71
CA SER A 27 19.85 25.09 -15.53
C SER A 27 18.47 25.20 -14.85
N LEU A 28 17.74 26.30 -15.14
CA LEU A 28 16.37 26.49 -14.64
C LEU A 28 15.47 25.28 -14.95
N GLN A 29 15.60 24.72 -16.15
CA GLN A 29 14.83 23.55 -16.56
C GLN A 29 15.18 22.28 -15.76
N ALA A 30 16.47 22.08 -15.45
CA ALA A 30 16.92 20.94 -14.65
C ALA A 30 16.43 21.06 -13.20
N GLU A 31 16.44 22.27 -12.64
CA GLU A 31 15.95 22.53 -11.28
C GLU A 31 14.43 22.30 -11.19
N ILE A 32 13.65 22.82 -12.15
CA ILE A 32 12.19 22.60 -12.21
C ILE A 32 11.87 21.11 -12.32
N LYS A 33 12.57 20.38 -13.20
CA LYS A 33 12.39 18.93 -13.33
C LYS A 33 12.64 18.21 -12.01
N THR A 34 13.69 18.61 -11.29
CA THR A 34 14.06 17.99 -10.01
C THR A 34 12.98 18.24 -8.95
N ILE A 35 12.46 19.46 -8.87
CA ILE A 35 11.37 19.82 -7.95
C ILE A 35 10.11 19.00 -8.26
N LEU A 36 9.70 18.93 -9.53
CA LEU A 36 8.53 18.15 -9.93
C LEU A 36 8.71 16.67 -9.59
N GLN A 37 9.91 16.12 -9.78
CA GLN A 37 10.20 14.73 -9.45
C GLN A 37 10.17 14.46 -7.95
N GLN A 38 10.67 15.39 -7.12
CA GLN A 38 10.57 15.31 -5.66
C GLN A 38 9.11 15.34 -5.19
N VAL A 39 8.27 16.20 -5.78
CA VAL A 39 6.85 16.27 -5.45
C VAL A 39 6.13 14.96 -5.78
N ILE A 40 6.36 14.42 -6.98
CA ILE A 40 5.77 13.12 -7.40
C ILE A 40 6.20 12.00 -6.44
N GLN A 41 7.46 11.98 -6.04
CA GLN A 41 7.97 10.95 -5.14
C GLN A 41 7.36 11.06 -3.74
N ALA A 42 7.27 12.28 -3.19
CA ALA A 42 6.62 12.53 -1.91
C ALA A 42 5.13 12.15 -1.92
N GLU A 43 4.43 12.41 -3.03
CA GLU A 43 3.02 12.05 -3.19
C GLU A 43 2.85 10.53 -3.31
N ALA A 44 3.74 9.84 -4.03
CA ALA A 44 3.75 8.38 -4.09
C ALA A 44 4.02 7.73 -2.72
N GLU A 45 4.91 8.30 -1.90
CA GLU A 45 5.18 7.85 -0.53
C GLU A 45 4.00 8.12 0.41
N LYS A 46 3.30 9.25 0.23
CA LYS A 46 2.06 9.54 0.96
C LYS A 46 0.92 8.59 0.61
N ILE A 47 0.82 8.19 -0.66
CA ILE A 47 -0.19 7.20 -1.10
C ILE A 47 0.13 5.83 -0.49
N LYS A 48 1.39 5.39 -0.53
CA LYS A 48 1.82 4.12 0.09
C LYS A 48 1.54 4.09 1.59
N SER A 49 1.88 5.15 2.32
CA SER A 49 1.57 5.23 3.76
C SER A 49 0.07 5.18 4.04
N SER A 50 -0.77 5.80 3.20
CA SER A 50 -2.22 5.69 3.32
C SER A 50 -2.75 4.27 3.02
N GLU A 51 -2.17 3.57 2.04
CA GLU A 51 -2.52 2.17 1.76
C GLU A 51 -2.14 1.25 2.92
N ASP A 52 -0.95 1.44 3.49
CA ASP A 52 -0.47 0.69 4.65
C ASP A 52 -1.36 0.95 5.87
N GLU A 53 -1.76 2.19 6.13
CA GLU A 53 -2.72 2.52 7.21
C GLU A 53 -4.07 1.82 7.02
N ILE A 54 -4.60 1.77 5.79
CA ILE A 54 -5.84 1.06 5.47
C ILE A 54 -5.68 -0.46 5.68
N ILE A 55 -4.55 -1.03 5.28
CA ILE A 55 -4.24 -2.45 5.48
C ILE A 55 -4.18 -2.78 6.98
N GLN A 56 -3.52 -1.94 7.79
CA GLN A 56 -3.43 -2.10 9.24
C GLN A 56 -4.81 -2.01 9.92
N GLN A 57 -5.64 -1.04 9.54
CA GLN A 57 -7.00 -0.94 10.10
C GLN A 57 -7.84 -2.17 9.77
N LYS A 58 -7.77 -2.67 8.53
CA LYS A 58 -8.49 -3.87 8.12
C LYS A 58 -7.99 -5.13 8.81
N SER A 59 -6.67 -5.27 9.00
CA SER A 59 -6.10 -6.44 9.71
C SER A 59 -6.58 -6.49 11.15
N VAL A 60 -6.63 -5.35 11.85
CA VAL A 60 -7.18 -5.25 13.22
C VAL A 60 -8.64 -5.69 13.26
N LEU A 61 -9.47 -5.21 12.32
CA LEU A 61 -10.87 -5.62 12.24
C LEU A 61 -11.03 -7.13 11.99
N MET A 62 -10.20 -7.72 11.12
CA MET A 62 -10.22 -9.16 10.88
C MET A 62 -9.82 -9.95 12.13
N LEU A 63 -8.79 -9.50 12.86
CA LEU A 63 -8.38 -10.12 14.12
C LEU A 63 -9.51 -10.07 15.16
N GLN A 64 -10.21 -8.94 15.28
CA GLN A 64 -11.38 -8.80 16.17
C GLN A 64 -12.52 -9.75 15.77
N GLN A 65 -12.77 -9.93 14.47
CA GLN A 65 -13.78 -10.87 13.99
C GLN A 65 -13.41 -12.33 14.32
N ILE A 66 -12.14 -12.70 14.14
CA ILE A 66 -11.62 -14.03 14.48
C ILE A 66 -11.77 -14.30 15.97
N GLU A 67 -11.38 -13.35 16.83
CA GLU A 67 -11.51 -13.45 18.28
C GLU A 67 -12.98 -13.62 18.70
N ASN A 68 -13.88 -12.81 18.13
CA ASN A 68 -15.30 -12.94 18.41
C ASN A 68 -15.87 -14.30 17.98
N HIS A 69 -15.51 -14.78 16.80
CA HIS A 69 -15.95 -16.09 16.30
C HIS A 69 -15.43 -17.24 17.16
N ALA A 70 -14.17 -17.19 17.60
CA ALA A 70 -13.60 -18.22 18.45
C ALA A 70 -14.24 -18.23 19.84
N ARG A 71 -14.47 -17.05 20.43
CA ARG A 71 -15.18 -16.90 21.70
C ARG A 71 -16.59 -17.49 21.65
N LEU A 72 -17.34 -17.22 20.57
CA LEU A 72 -18.67 -17.79 20.36
C LEU A 72 -18.65 -19.32 20.25
N ASN A 73 -17.55 -19.89 19.76
CA ASN A 73 -17.35 -21.34 19.63
C ASN A 73 -16.65 -21.98 20.84
N GLY A 74 -16.52 -21.26 21.97
CA GLY A 74 -15.89 -21.77 23.19
C GLY A 74 -14.38 -22.03 23.06
N LYS A 75 -13.72 -21.45 22.05
CA LYS A 75 -12.27 -21.52 21.86
C LYS A 75 -11.65 -20.23 22.40
N GLU A 76 -10.77 -20.35 23.38
CA GLU A 76 -9.94 -19.22 23.80
C GLU A 76 -8.85 -18.98 22.76
N ILE A 77 -8.79 -17.75 22.25
CA ILE A 77 -7.63 -17.25 21.51
C ILE A 77 -6.92 -16.29 22.44
N ASN A 78 -5.64 -16.56 22.74
CA ASN A 78 -4.80 -15.62 23.47
C ASN A 78 -4.83 -14.28 22.73
N SER A 79 -5.30 -13.23 23.41
CA SER A 79 -5.53 -11.91 22.83
C SER A 79 -4.33 -11.46 22.00
N PHE A 80 -4.57 -11.15 20.72
CA PHE A 80 -3.56 -10.67 19.75
C PHE A 80 -2.90 -9.32 20.12
N SER A 81 -3.03 -8.88 21.37
CA SER A 81 -2.47 -7.64 21.93
C SER A 81 -0.94 -7.51 21.80
N ASN A 82 -0.24 -8.59 21.46
CA ASN A 82 1.22 -8.62 21.30
C ASN A 82 1.72 -8.74 19.84
N VAL A 83 0.88 -8.65 18.80
CA VAL A 83 1.33 -8.78 17.40
C VAL A 83 2.13 -7.57 16.89
N ALA A 84 2.29 -6.51 17.70
CA ALA A 84 3.27 -5.47 17.41
C ALA A 84 4.72 -5.92 17.64
N THR A 85 4.96 -7.08 18.25
CA THR A 85 6.29 -7.50 18.68
C THR A 85 6.74 -8.73 17.90
N ILE A 86 7.54 -8.47 16.86
CA ILE A 86 8.41 -9.41 16.15
C ILE A 86 7.64 -10.40 15.26
N ILE A 87 7.27 -9.96 14.05
CA ILE A 87 7.24 -10.88 12.92
C ILE A 87 8.61 -10.78 12.27
N ASN A 88 9.44 -11.81 12.45
CA ASN A 88 10.70 -11.89 11.73
C ASN A 88 10.39 -11.94 10.22
N GLU A 89 10.96 -11.03 9.42
CA GLU A 89 10.79 -11.03 7.96
C GLU A 89 10.89 -12.42 7.28
N PRO A 90 11.77 -13.36 7.70
CA PRO A 90 11.79 -14.71 7.14
C PRO A 90 10.52 -15.53 7.40
N GLU A 91 9.91 -15.44 8.59
CA GLU A 91 8.65 -16.14 8.89
C GLU A 91 7.50 -15.57 8.06
N LEU A 92 7.47 -14.25 7.85
CA LEU A 92 6.46 -13.62 7.00
C LEU A 92 6.59 -14.10 5.54
N LEU A 93 7.81 -14.25 5.05
CA LEU A 93 8.07 -14.75 3.69
C LEU A 93 7.64 -16.22 3.54
N GLU A 94 7.90 -17.04 4.56
CA GLU A 94 7.47 -18.44 4.59
C GLU A 94 5.93 -18.55 4.61
N ILE A 95 5.26 -17.79 5.48
CA ILE A 95 3.79 -17.72 5.54
C ILE A 95 3.22 -17.26 4.20
N LYS A 96 3.85 -16.26 3.55
CA LYS A 96 3.41 -15.75 2.24
C LYS A 96 3.55 -16.80 1.15
N ASN A 97 4.60 -17.63 1.18
CA ASN A 97 4.79 -18.71 0.23
C ASN A 97 3.76 -19.84 0.45
N GLN A 98 3.53 -20.25 1.70
CA GLN A 98 2.51 -21.24 2.05
C GLN A 98 1.10 -20.77 1.64
N LEU A 99 0.75 -19.50 1.86
CA LEU A 99 -0.52 -18.94 1.43
C LEU A 99 -0.65 -18.87 -0.10
N LYS A 100 0.45 -18.68 -0.82
CA LYS A 100 0.47 -18.69 -2.29
C LYS A 100 0.22 -20.09 -2.83
N GLU A 101 0.78 -21.12 -2.21
CA GLU A 101 0.52 -22.53 -2.52
C GLU A 101 -0.93 -22.91 -2.21
N LEU A 102 -1.41 -22.60 -1.01
CA LEU A 102 -2.82 -22.78 -0.62
C LEU A 102 -3.78 -22.07 -1.57
N LYS A 103 -3.46 -20.87 -2.05
CA LYS A 103 -4.29 -20.16 -3.04
C LYS A 103 -4.34 -20.88 -4.39
N GLN A 104 -3.26 -21.55 -4.79
CA GLN A 104 -3.25 -22.35 -6.03
C GLN A 104 -4.12 -23.59 -5.87
N GLU A 105 -4.13 -24.22 -4.68
CA GLU A 105 -4.98 -25.36 -4.36
C GLU A 105 -6.45 -24.99 -4.16
N MET A 106 -6.74 -23.83 -3.56
CA MET A 106 -8.08 -23.29 -3.33
C MET A 106 -8.65 -22.53 -4.54
N SER A 107 -8.01 -22.62 -5.70
CA SER A 107 -8.55 -22.03 -6.93
C SER A 107 -9.94 -22.60 -7.19
N LEU A 108 -10.91 -21.74 -7.50
CA LEU A 108 -12.26 -22.14 -7.90
C LEU A 108 -12.29 -22.88 -9.25
N GLY A 109 -11.12 -23.20 -9.83
CA GLY A 109 -11.01 -23.71 -11.19
C GLY A 109 -11.57 -22.69 -12.18
N GLU A 110 -12.53 -23.12 -12.99
CA GLU A 110 -13.28 -22.25 -13.90
C GLU A 110 -14.56 -21.66 -13.29
N LEU A 111 -14.90 -22.02 -12.05
CA LEU A 111 -16.13 -21.55 -11.41
C LEU A 111 -16.02 -20.07 -11.08
N SER A 112 -17.05 -19.31 -11.45
CA SER A 112 -17.22 -17.96 -10.95
C SER A 112 -17.49 -17.98 -9.43
N ILE A 113 -17.15 -16.87 -8.75
CA ILE A 113 -17.43 -16.69 -7.31
C ILE A 113 -18.91 -16.93 -6.99
N ARG A 114 -19.81 -16.62 -7.94
CA ARG A 114 -21.25 -16.83 -7.78
C ARG A 114 -21.61 -18.32 -7.76
N GLU A 115 -21.05 -19.09 -8.70
CA GLU A 115 -21.29 -20.54 -8.82
C GLU A 115 -20.68 -21.31 -7.65
N ALA A 116 -19.48 -20.93 -7.21
CA ALA A 116 -18.84 -21.53 -6.03
C ALA A 116 -19.69 -21.36 -4.75
N ARG A 117 -20.31 -20.18 -4.58
CA ARG A 117 -21.24 -19.91 -3.48
C ARG A 117 -22.55 -20.69 -3.60
N GLU A 118 -22.97 -21.01 -4.82
CA GLU A 118 -24.18 -21.78 -5.10
C GLU A 118 -23.96 -23.26 -4.81
N GLU A 119 -22.80 -23.79 -5.20
CA GLU A 119 -22.39 -25.17 -4.95
C GLU A 119 -22.19 -25.43 -3.45
N GLY A 120 -21.56 -24.50 -2.73
CA GLY A 120 -21.42 -24.58 -1.27
C GLY A 120 -22.74 -24.48 -0.49
N ARG A 121 -23.85 -24.10 -1.14
CA ARG A 121 -25.20 -24.15 -0.54
C ARG A 121 -25.92 -25.49 -0.78
N ARG A 122 -25.39 -26.33 -1.68
CA ARG A 122 -25.97 -27.63 -2.05
C ARG A 122 -25.49 -28.78 -1.16
N TYR A 123 -24.40 -28.58 -0.42
CA TYR A 123 -23.85 -29.50 0.59
C TYR A 123 -23.99 -28.88 1.98
#